data_AF-A0A954LKM6-F1
#
_entry.id   AF-A0A954LKM6-F1
#
_cell.length_a   1.000
_cell.length_b   1.000
_cell.length_c   1.000
_cell.angle_alpha   90.00
_cell.angle_beta   90.00
_cell.angle_gamma   90.00
#
_symmetry.space_group_name_H-M   'P 1'
#
loop_
_entity.id
_entity.type
_entity.pdbx_description
1 polymer ?
#
loop_
_entity_poly.entity_id
_entity_poly.type
_entity_poly.pdbx_seq_one_letter_code
_entity_poly.pdbx_strand_id
1 'polypeptide(L)'
;RIGVALEEALLNALIHGNLEVSSELRLQNDGAYEKLIALRREKDPFRDRKLTINARLTPLEARFVIRDERPGFDVAQVPDPTDPENLEKPSGRGLLLMRTFLDEVHHNEQGNEVTLIKRRTNKPHGSSLINCCDRTC
;
A
#
# COMPACT_ATOMS: atom_id res chain seq x y z
N ARG A 1 12.69 -0.65 -2.82
CA ARG A 1 11.60 0.35 -2.63
C ARG A 1 10.19 -0.26 -2.63
N ILE A 2 9.97 -1.45 -3.24
CA ILE A 2 8.69 -2.19 -3.14
C ILE A 2 8.28 -2.50 -1.69
N GLY A 3 9.26 -2.77 -0.81
CA GLY A 3 9.02 -3.12 0.59
C GLY A 3 8.15 -2.11 1.35
N VAL A 4 8.38 -0.81 1.17
CA VAL A 4 7.58 0.24 1.85
C VAL A 4 6.12 0.21 1.41
N ALA A 5 5.86 0.11 0.10
CA ALA A 5 4.48 0.02 -0.39
C ALA A 5 3.77 -1.25 0.09
N LEU A 6 4.50 -2.37 0.15
CA LEU A 6 3.95 -3.62 0.66
C LEU A 6 3.64 -3.55 2.16
N GLU A 7 4.55 -2.98 2.95
CA GLU A 7 4.36 -2.76 4.39
C GLU A 7 3.12 -1.91 4.68
N GLU A 8 2.97 -0.79 3.96
CA GLU A 8 1.78 0.07 4.09
C GLU A 8 0.49 -0.67 3.73
N ALA A 9 0.48 -1.45 2.65
CA ALA A 9 -0.69 -2.23 2.27
C ALA A 9 -1.08 -3.27 3.34
N LEU A 10 -0.09 -3.94 3.92
CA LEU A 10 -0.29 -4.92 4.98
C LEU A 10 -0.80 -4.26 6.26
N LEU A 11 -0.23 -3.12 6.66
CA LEU A 11 -0.69 -2.35 7.81
C LEU A 11 -2.12 -1.85 7.63
N ASN A 12 -2.47 -1.40 6.42
CA ASN A 12 -3.83 -0.96 6.11
C ASN A 12 -4.82 -2.12 6.21
N ALA A 13 -4.51 -3.26 5.58
CA ALA A 13 -5.39 -4.42 5.60
C ALA A 13 -5.51 -5.05 7.01
N LEU A 14 -4.45 -5.00 7.82
CA LEU A 14 -4.50 -5.47 9.21
C LEU A 14 -5.25 -4.51 10.13
N ILE A 15 -4.86 -3.23 10.15
CA ILE A 15 -5.33 -2.27 11.15
C ILE A 15 -6.68 -1.66 10.75
N HIS A 16 -6.80 -1.20 9.50
CA HIS A 16 -8.01 -0.56 9.00
C HIS A 16 -8.99 -1.59 8.42
N GLY A 17 -8.48 -2.72 7.93
CA GLY A 17 -9.27 -3.87 7.50
C GLY A 17 -9.73 -4.73 8.67
N ASN A 18 -8.92 -5.71 9.06
CA ASN A 18 -9.30 -6.71 10.06
C ASN A 18 -9.63 -6.12 11.42
N LEU A 19 -8.86 -5.15 11.91
CA LEU A 19 -9.14 -4.50 13.20
C LEU A 19 -10.09 -3.31 13.08
N GLU A 20 -10.53 -2.90 11.88
CA GLU A 20 -11.48 -1.79 11.65
C GLU A 20 -11.15 -0.48 12.38
N VAL A 21 -9.89 -0.22 12.71
CA VAL A 21 -9.46 0.99 13.45
C VAL A 21 -9.43 2.14 12.46
N SER A 22 -10.07 3.28 12.74
CA SER A 22 -10.02 4.43 11.83
C SER A 22 -8.62 5.06 11.79
N SER A 23 -8.16 5.46 10.60
CA SER A 23 -6.91 6.23 10.43
C SER A 23 -6.97 7.62 11.04
N GLU A 24 -8.16 8.18 11.24
CA GLU A 24 -8.36 9.51 11.86
C GLU A 24 -7.90 9.54 13.32
N LEU A 25 -7.94 8.40 14.02
CA LEU A 25 -7.45 8.28 15.39
C LEU A 25 -5.94 8.56 15.50
N ARG A 26 -5.18 8.48 14.40
CA ARG A 26 -3.76 8.86 14.38
C ARG A 26 -3.54 10.37 14.60
N LEU A 27 -4.57 11.19 14.44
CA LEU A 27 -4.52 12.64 14.73
C LEU A 27 -4.70 12.95 16.21
N GLN A 28 -5.14 11.96 17.00
CA GLN A 28 -5.37 12.12 18.44
C GLN A 28 -4.08 11.82 19.18
N ASN A 29 -3.64 12.76 20.03
CA ASN A 29 -2.39 12.65 20.79
C ASN A 29 -2.55 11.95 22.15
N ASP A 30 -3.61 11.16 22.35
CA ASP A 30 -3.98 10.53 23.63
C ASP A 30 -3.73 9.01 23.68
N GLY A 31 -3.14 8.48 22.61
CA GLY A 31 -2.87 7.05 22.43
C GLY A 31 -4.12 6.21 22.16
N ALA A 32 -5.25 6.82 21.78
CA ALA A 32 -6.48 6.10 21.47
C ALA A 32 -6.29 5.09 20.33
N TYR A 33 -5.46 5.42 19.34
CA TYR A 33 -5.14 4.55 18.21
C TYR A 33 -4.48 3.23 18.67
N GLU A 34 -3.43 3.31 19.48
CA GLU A 34 -2.69 2.16 20.00
C GLU A 34 -3.55 1.33 20.96
N LYS A 35 -4.31 1.98 21.84
CA LYS A 35 -5.21 1.32 22.79
C LYS A 35 -6.28 0.51 22.07
N LEU A 36 -6.89 1.07 21.02
CA LEU A 36 -7.93 0.37 20.27
C LEU A 36 -7.38 -0.81 19.46
N ILE A 37 -6.18 -0.68 18.89
CA ILE A 37 -5.47 -1.81 18.25
C ILE A 37 -5.25 -2.93 19.28
N ALA A 38 -4.69 -2.62 20.44
CA ALA A 38 -4.45 -3.61 21.49
C ALA A 38 -5.74 -4.32 21.92
N LEU A 39 -6.80 -3.55 22.16
CA LEU A 39 -8.11 -4.07 22.53
C LEU A 39 -8.68 -5.03 21.46
N ARG A 40 -8.67 -4.63 20.19
CA ARG A 40 -9.29 -5.43 19.13
C ARG A 40 -8.49 -6.68 18.77
N ARG A 41 -7.17 -6.68 18.92
CA ARG A 41 -6.34 -7.88 18.72
C ARG A 41 -6.74 -9.06 19.60
N GLU A 42 -7.38 -8.80 20.74
CA GLU A 42 -7.77 -9.83 21.71
C GLU A 42 -9.28 -10.13 21.73
N LYS A 43 -10.07 -9.37 20.95
CA LYS A 43 -11.53 -9.40 21.03
C LYS A 43 -12.17 -10.08 19.82
N ASP A 44 -13.21 -10.87 20.07
CA ASP A 44 -14.12 -11.38 19.04
C ASP A 44 -14.89 -10.21 18.36
N PRO A 45 -15.14 -10.25 17.03
CA PRO A 45 -14.66 -11.26 16.07
C PRO A 45 -13.26 -10.96 15.51
N PHE A 46 -12.67 -9.81 15.84
CA PHE A 46 -11.45 -9.29 15.21
C PHE A 46 -10.23 -10.21 15.37
N ARG A 47 -10.06 -10.83 16.54
CA ARG A 47 -8.90 -11.69 16.85
C ARG A 47 -8.81 -12.94 15.96
N ASP A 48 -9.96 -13.42 15.49
CA ASP A 48 -10.08 -14.64 14.71
C ASP A 48 -10.01 -14.36 13.20
N ARG A 49 -10.01 -13.07 12.82
CA ARG A 49 -9.88 -12.64 11.43
C ARG A 49 -8.47 -12.86 10.89
N LYS A 50 -8.39 -13.33 9.66
CA LYS A 50 -7.14 -13.65 8.96
C LYS A 50 -6.86 -12.64 7.87
N LEU A 51 -5.58 -12.41 7.61
CA LEU A 51 -5.13 -11.65 6.45
C LEU A 51 -4.62 -12.65 5.42
N THR A 52 -5.19 -12.64 4.22
CA THR A 52 -4.75 -13.51 3.13
C THR A 52 -3.80 -12.75 2.22
N ILE A 53 -2.65 -13.33 1.93
CA ILE A 53 -1.62 -12.74 1.07
C ILE A 53 -1.23 -13.75 0.00
N ASN A 54 -1.47 -13.41 -1.26
CA ASN A 54 -1.00 -14.18 -2.41
C ASN A 54 0.10 -13.39 -3.12
N ALA A 55 1.30 -13.97 -3.20
CA ALA A 55 2.43 -13.38 -3.90
C ALA A 55 2.78 -14.21 -5.14
N ARG A 56 2.85 -13.54 -6.30
CA ARG A 56 3.36 -14.12 -7.54
C ARG A 56 4.52 -13.28 -8.03
N LEU A 57 5.70 -13.90 -8.05
CA LEU A 57 6.94 -13.25 -8.46
C LEU A 57 7.47 -13.90 -9.74
N THR A 58 7.81 -13.06 -10.71
CA THR A 58 8.45 -13.45 -11.97
C THR A 58 9.60 -12.49 -12.26
N PRO A 59 10.52 -12.80 -13.19
CA PRO A 59 11.59 -11.88 -13.58
C PRO A 59 11.11 -10.54 -14.15
N LEU A 60 9.84 -10.45 -14.57
CA LEU A 60 9.25 -9.27 -15.21
C LEU A 60 8.23 -8.55 -14.33
N GLU A 61 7.63 -9.24 -13.36
CA GLU A 61 6.52 -8.73 -12.56
C GLU A 61 6.55 -9.33 -11.15
N ALA A 62 6.37 -8.48 -10.15
CA ALA A 62 5.98 -8.83 -8.80
C ALA A 62 4.52 -8.40 -8.57
N ARG A 63 3.68 -9.36 -8.21
CA ARG A 63 2.26 -9.17 -7.94
C ARG A 63 1.94 -9.64 -6.53
N PHE A 64 1.25 -8.80 -5.76
CA PHE A 64 0.75 -9.14 -4.43
C PHE A 64 -0.75 -8.87 -4.39
N VAL A 65 -1.50 -9.83 -3.86
CA VAL A 65 -2.94 -9.68 -3.58
C VAL A 65 -3.10 -9.83 -2.08
N ILE A 66 -3.60 -8.78 -1.43
CA ILE A 66 -3.77 -8.72 0.02
C ILE A 66 -5.25 -8.54 0.29
N ARG A 67 -5.85 -9.46 1.03
CA ARG A 67 -7.27 -9.48 1.36
C ARG A 67 -7.49 -9.53 2.86
N ASP A 68 -8.26 -8.57 3.36
CA ASP A 68 -8.80 -8.54 4.71
C ASP A 68 -10.22 -9.11 4.77
N GLU A 69 -10.69 -9.42 5.98
CA GLU A 69 -12.01 -10.01 6.24
C GLU A 69 -13.03 -8.99 6.74
N ARG A 70 -12.80 -7.70 6.46
CA ARG A 70 -13.78 -6.67 6.77
C ARG A 70 -14.95 -6.74 5.77
N PRO A 71 -16.12 -6.17 6.11
CA PRO A 71 -17.28 -6.11 5.21
C PRO A 71 -17.00 -5.46 3.85
N GLY A 72 -16.05 -4.53 3.81
CA GLY A 72 -15.64 -3.77 2.63
C GLY A 72 -15.57 -2.27 2.88
N PHE A 73 -15.18 -1.50 1.86
CA PHE A 73 -15.43 -0.05 1.78
C PHE A 73 -15.83 0.31 0.34
N ASP A 74 -16.61 1.37 0.19
CA ASP A 74 -16.93 1.87 -1.16
C ASP A 74 -15.68 2.52 -1.77
N VAL A 75 -15.09 1.84 -2.75
CA VAL A 75 -13.89 2.30 -3.46
C VAL A 75 -14.13 3.64 -4.16
N ALA A 76 -15.36 3.91 -4.62
CA ALA A 76 -15.71 5.17 -5.26
C ALA A 76 -15.71 6.35 -4.28
N GLN A 77 -15.81 6.08 -2.98
CA GLN A 77 -15.74 7.10 -1.93
C GLN A 77 -14.31 7.34 -1.43
N VAL A 78 -13.31 6.57 -1.90
CA VAL A 78 -11.92 6.85 -1.55
C VAL A 78 -11.46 8.10 -2.29
N PRO A 79 -11.14 9.20 -1.58
CA PRO A 79 -10.69 10.43 -2.20
C PRO A 79 -9.42 10.17 -3.00
N ASP A 80 -9.21 10.90 -4.10
CA ASP A 80 -7.96 10.79 -4.83
C ASP A 80 -6.78 11.18 -3.92
N PRO A 81 -5.90 10.25 -3.53
CA PRO A 81 -4.75 10.53 -2.66
C PRO A 81 -3.69 11.41 -3.32
N THR A 82 -3.80 11.68 -4.63
CA THR A 82 -2.91 12.61 -5.35
C THR A 82 -3.38 14.05 -5.28
N ASP A 83 -4.63 14.27 -4.84
CA ASP A 83 -5.15 15.59 -4.53
C ASP A 83 -4.37 16.18 -3.32
N PRO A 84 -3.83 17.41 -3.42
CA PRO A 84 -3.13 18.07 -2.33
C PRO A 84 -3.86 18.04 -0.99
N GLU A 85 -5.20 18.13 -0.99
CA GLU A 85 -6.01 18.10 0.23
C GLU A 85 -6.02 16.73 0.93
N ASN A 86 -5.73 15.65 0.19
CA ASN A 86 -5.68 14.30 0.73
C ASN A 86 -4.26 13.88 1.13
N LEU A 87 -3.21 14.56 0.66
CA LEU A 87 -1.81 14.29 1.02
C LEU A 87 -1.54 14.48 2.52
N GLU A 88 -2.24 15.43 3.15
CA GLU A 88 -2.09 15.76 4.58
C GLU A 88 -2.88 14.82 5.49
N LYS A 89 -3.82 14.03 4.95
CA LYS A 89 -4.60 13.08 5.73
C LYS A 89 -3.74 11.85 6.07
N PRO A 90 -3.83 11.29 7.29
CA PRO A 90 -3.10 10.07 7.68
C PRO A 90 -3.38 8.87 6.76
N SER A 91 -4.56 8.82 6.12
CA SER A 91 -4.93 7.82 5.12
C SER A 91 -4.31 8.06 3.74
N GLY A 92 -4.01 9.31 3.37
CA GLY A 92 -3.51 9.66 2.04
C GLY A 92 -2.03 9.33 1.83
N ARG A 93 -1.20 9.44 2.88
CA ARG A 93 0.25 9.15 2.77
C ARG A 93 0.54 7.69 2.39
N GLY A 94 -0.15 6.72 2.98
CA GLY A 94 0.05 5.30 2.67
C GLY A 94 -0.34 4.96 1.22
N LEU A 95 -1.46 5.51 0.74
CA LEU A 95 -1.92 5.29 -0.62
C LEU A 95 -1.03 6.01 -1.66
N LEU A 96 -0.52 7.19 -1.34
CA LEU A 96 0.49 7.88 -2.13
C LEU A 96 1.77 7.06 -2.24
N LEU A 97 2.28 6.49 -1.15
CA LEU A 97 3.50 5.67 -1.15
C LEU A 97 3.32 4.43 -2.04
N MET A 98 2.17 3.76 -1.93
CA MET A 98 1.83 2.62 -2.78
C MET A 98 1.84 3.01 -4.26
N ARG A 99 1.14 4.09 -4.65
CA ARG A 99 1.10 4.56 -6.04
C ARG A 99 2.44 5.11 -6.54
N THR A 100 3.29 5.62 -5.65
CA THR A 100 4.62 6.14 -6.02
C THR A 100 5.59 5.02 -6.37
N PHE A 101 5.54 3.89 -5.65
CA PHE A 101 6.50 2.82 -5.83
C PHE A 101 6.03 1.69 -6.73
N LEU A 102 4.73 1.48 -6.87
CA LEU A 102 4.12 0.45 -7.69
C LEU A 102 3.68 1.00 -9.04
N ASP A 103 3.50 0.13 -10.03
CA ASP A 103 3.03 0.56 -11.35
C ASP A 103 1.51 0.47 -11.43
N GLU A 104 0.89 -0.46 -10.69
CA GLU A 104 -0.57 -0.52 -10.55
C GLU A 104 -0.98 -0.87 -9.12
N VAL A 105 -2.10 -0.29 -8.69
CA VAL A 105 -2.78 -0.56 -7.43
C VAL A 105 -4.27 -0.62 -7.73
N HIS A 106 -4.88 -1.78 -7.54
CA HIS A 106 -6.31 -2.01 -7.80
C HIS A 106 -7.00 -2.48 -6.52
N HIS A 107 -8.23 -2.02 -6.29
CA HIS A 107 -9.10 -2.56 -5.27
C HIS A 107 -10.19 -3.42 -5.92
N ASN A 108 -10.63 -4.48 -5.25
CA ASN A 108 -11.82 -5.21 -5.67
C ASN A 108 -13.09 -4.37 -5.43
N GLU A 109 -14.21 -4.78 -6.01
CA GLU A 109 -15.49 -4.07 -5.87
C GLU A 109 -15.96 -3.95 -4.41
N GLN A 110 -15.66 -4.95 -3.59
CA GLN A 110 -15.99 -4.94 -2.16
C GLN A 110 -15.09 -3.99 -1.35
N GLY A 111 -13.91 -3.61 -1.85
CA GLY A 111 -12.94 -2.80 -1.11
C GLY A 111 -12.23 -3.51 0.04
N ASN A 112 -12.24 -4.85 0.12
CA ASN A 112 -11.49 -5.60 1.14
C ASN A 112 -10.26 -6.32 0.57
N GLU A 113 -9.97 -6.14 -0.73
CA GLU A 113 -8.80 -6.69 -1.38
C GLU A 113 -8.06 -5.60 -2.16
N VAL A 114 -6.73 -5.60 -2.07
CA VAL A 114 -5.86 -4.76 -2.89
C VAL A 114 -4.88 -5.62 -3.68
N THR A 115 -4.76 -5.34 -4.96
CA THR A 115 -3.78 -5.92 -5.88
C THR A 115 -2.69 -4.89 -6.17
N LEU A 116 -1.45 -5.24 -5.84
CA LEU A 116 -0.25 -4.43 -6.03
C LEU A 116 0.60 -5.05 -7.14
N ILE A 117 0.96 -4.27 -8.16
CA ILE A 117 1.76 -4.76 -9.28
C ILE A 117 2.98 -3.87 -9.47
N LYS A 118 4.15 -4.49 -9.53
CA LYS A 118 5.39 -3.86 -9.98
C LYS A 118 5.98 -4.64 -11.14
N ARG A 119 6.28 -3.95 -12.22
CA ARG A 119 6.96 -4.47 -13.40
C ARG A 119 8.41 -4.06 -13.39
N ARG A 120 9.26 -4.93 -13.93
CA ARG A 120 10.63 -4.61 -14.27
C ARG A 120 10.60 -3.63 -15.44
N THR A 121 10.94 -2.37 -15.20
CA THR A 121 11.11 -1.42 -16.29
C THR A 121 12.42 -1.72 -17.01
N ASN A 122 12.36 -2.02 -18.31
CA ASN A 122 13.51 -1.91 -19.20
C ASN A 122 13.81 -0.42 -19.48
N LYS A 123 14.05 0.39 -18.44
CA LYS A 123 14.74 1.65 -18.65
C LYS A 123 16.23 1.30 -18.70
N PRO A 124 16.92 1.44 -19.85
CA PRO A 124 18.36 1.37 -19.85
C PRO A 124 18.85 2.40 -18.81
N HIS A 125 19.67 1.94 -17.86
CA HIS A 125 20.44 2.88 -17.06
C HIS A 125 21.18 3.76 -18.06
N GLY A 126 21.02 5.08 -17.95
CA GLY A 126 21.59 6.04 -18.88
C GLY A 126 23.05 5.71 -19.12
N SER A 127 23.34 5.10 -20.27
CA SER A 127 24.65 5.17 -20.88
C SER A 127 24.79 6.63 -21.29
N SER A 128 25.42 7.41 -20.41
CA SER A 128 26.12 8.61 -20.85
C SER A 128 27.03 8.13 -21.97
N LEU A 129 26.65 8.44 -23.22
CA LEU A 129 27.52 8.32 -24.37
C LEU A 129 28.68 9.27 -24.10
N ILE A 130 29.72 8.77 -23.45
CA ILE A 130 31.05 9.34 -23.58
C ILE A 130 31.48 8.93 -24.97
N ASN A 131 31.23 9.83 -25.92
CA ASN A 131 31.90 9.86 -27.20
C ASN A 131 33.41 9.97 -26.91
N CYS A 132 34.11 8.84 -26.86
CA CYS A 132 35.55 8.80 -26.98
C CYS A 132 35.87 8.48 -28.43
N CYS A 133 35.60 9.45 -29.29
CA CYS A 133 36.17 9.54 -30.62
C CYS A 133 36.85 10.91 -30.68
N ASP A 134 38.13 10.95 -30.28
CA ASP A 134 39.17 11.75 -30.92
C ASP A 134 40.48 11.70 -30.12
N ARG A 135 41.48 11.06 -30.73
CA ARG A 135 42.92 11.40 -30.82
C ARG A 135 43.70 10.12 -31.15
N THR A 136 43.83 9.82 -32.44
CA THR A 136 45.03 10.06 -33.29
C THR A 136 46.13 9.03 -33.08
N CYS A 137 46.40 8.30 -34.16
CA CYS A 137 47.64 7.68 -34.63
C CYS A 137 48.62 7.12 -33.59
#